data_AF-K6IIW8-F1
#
_entry.id   AF-K6IIW8-F1
#
_cell.length_a   1.000
_cell.length_b   1.000
_cell.length_c   1.000
_cell.angle_alpha   90.00
_cell.angle_beta   90.00
_cell.angle_gamma   90.00
#
_symmetry.space_group_name_H-M   'P 1'
#
loop_
_entity.id
_entity.type
_entity.pdbx_description
1 polymer ?
#
loop_
_entity_poly.entity_id
_entity_poly.type
_entity_poly.pdbx_seq_one_letter_code
_entity_poly.pdbx_strand_id
1 'polypeptide(L)'
;MSYFENIIKTATPARVRIDKNGSRYRGEIGYILSSTANGKFRVVIETEGNPIIVLETSEVDPFKNGIRFFKQEEAAEFLLKIAKIPNP
;
A
#
# COMPACT_ATOMS: atom_id res chain seq x y z
N MET A 1 -11.16 -15.09 7.06
CA MET A 1 -10.00 -14.28 6.63
C MET A 1 -9.88 -14.39 5.13
N SER A 2 -9.88 -13.26 4.43
CA SER A 2 -9.73 -13.23 2.97
C SER A 2 -8.29 -13.58 2.58
N TYR A 3 -8.11 -14.28 1.45
CA TYR A 3 -6.79 -14.59 0.87
C TYR A 3 -5.89 -13.33 0.77
N PHE A 4 -6.51 -12.18 0.48
CA PHE A 4 -5.82 -10.89 0.39
C PHE A 4 -5.28 -10.37 1.73
N GLU A 5 -6.02 -10.56 2.84
CA GLU A 5 -5.58 -10.15 4.17
C GLU A 5 -4.36 -10.96 4.63
N ASN A 6 -4.33 -12.25 4.30
CA ASN A 6 -3.17 -13.11 4.60
C ASN A 6 -1.94 -12.68 3.82
N ILE A 7 -2.09 -12.39 2.51
CA ILE A 7 -1.00 -11.93 1.66
C ILE A 7 -0.37 -10.64 2.19
N ILE A 8 -1.18 -9.64 2.56
CA ILE A 8 -0.66 -8.35 3.02
C ILE A 8 0.05 -8.47 4.37
N LYS A 9 -0.39 -9.39 5.23
CA LYS A 9 0.29 -9.66 6.51
C LYS A 9 1.67 -10.30 6.32
N THR A 10 1.88 -11.03 5.23
CA THR A 10 3.12 -11.78 4.98
C THR A 10 4.05 -11.13 3.96
N ALA A 11 3.55 -10.28 3.06
CA ALA A 11 4.30 -9.72 1.95
C ALA A 11 4.11 -8.20 1.89
N THR A 12 4.85 -7.50 2.74
CA THR A 12 5.03 -6.05 2.70
C THR A 12 6.37 -5.73 2.03
N PRO A 13 6.41 -4.80 1.06
CA PRO A 13 5.31 -3.94 0.59
C PRO A 13 4.45 -4.59 -0.52
N ALA A 14 3.16 -4.25 -0.58
CA ALA A 14 2.22 -4.72 -1.62
C ALA A 14 1.64 -3.55 -2.42
N ARG A 15 1.61 -3.66 -3.76
CA ARG A 15 1.06 -2.62 -4.65
C ARG A 15 -0.46 -2.73 -4.77
N VAL A 16 -1.15 -1.60 -4.61
CA VAL A 16 -2.61 -1.49 -4.67
C VAL A 16 -3.04 -0.26 -5.47
N ARG A 17 -4.27 -0.26 -5.97
CA ARG A 17 -4.93 0.94 -6.48
C ARG A 17 -5.85 1.49 -5.39
N ILE A 18 -5.89 2.80 -5.23
CA ILE A 18 -6.80 3.43 -4.28
C ILE A 18 -8.21 3.50 -4.88
N ASP A 19 -9.23 3.01 -4.18
CA ASP A 19 -10.64 3.12 -4.58
C ASP A 19 -11.51 3.82 -3.51
N LYS A 20 -10.88 4.54 -2.59
CA LYS A 20 -11.59 5.35 -1.59
C LYS A 20 -12.44 6.44 -2.28
N ASN A 21 -13.75 6.30 -2.19
CA ASN A 21 -14.69 7.34 -2.64
C ASN A 21 -14.43 8.68 -1.94
N GLY A 22 -14.41 9.76 -2.71
CA GLY A 22 -14.13 11.11 -2.20
C GLY A 22 -12.65 11.40 -1.88
N SER A 23 -11.75 10.42 -2.01
CA SER A 23 -10.32 10.67 -1.89
C SER A 23 -9.78 11.35 -3.14
N ARG A 24 -8.94 12.38 -2.96
CA ARG A 24 -8.16 12.98 -4.07
C ARG A 24 -7.17 12.00 -4.71
N TYR A 25 -6.88 10.88 -4.06
CA TYR A 25 -5.97 9.84 -4.54
C TYR A 25 -6.72 8.68 -5.20
N ARG A 26 -8.04 8.76 -5.39
CA ARG A 26 -8.79 7.68 -6.03
C ARG A 26 -8.27 7.43 -7.45
N GLY A 27 -7.99 6.17 -7.77
CA GLY A 27 -7.37 5.75 -9.03
C GLY A 27 -5.85 5.71 -8.99
N GLU A 28 -5.22 6.39 -8.03
CA GLU A 28 -3.77 6.40 -7.87
C GLU A 28 -3.22 5.05 -7.42
N ILE A 29 -1.93 4.87 -7.65
CA ILE A 29 -1.18 3.72 -7.15
C ILE A 29 -0.70 4.01 -5.73
N GLY A 30 -0.89 3.03 -4.86
CA GLY A 30 -0.35 3.04 -3.52
C GLY A 30 0.40 1.75 -3.18
N TYR A 31 1.19 1.82 -2.13
CA TYR A 31 1.96 0.71 -1.61
C TYR A 31 1.66 0.53 -0.14
N ILE A 32 1.16 -0.64 0.23
CA ILE A 32 0.88 -0.99 1.61
C ILE A 32 2.21 -1.18 2.35
N LEU A 33 2.41 -0.40 3.40
CA LEU A 33 3.56 -0.48 4.29
C LEU A 33 3.35 -1.44 5.46
N SER A 34 2.14 -1.43 6.01
CA SER A 34 1.78 -2.23 7.19
C SER A 34 0.26 -2.28 7.35
N SER A 35 -0.19 -3.32 8.05
CA SER A 35 -1.55 -3.37 8.60
C SER A 35 -1.56 -2.77 10.00
N THR A 36 -2.63 -2.04 10.32
CA THR A 36 -2.93 -1.51 11.66
C THR A 36 -3.73 -2.54 12.46
N ALA A 37 -3.75 -2.40 13.79
CA ALA A 37 -4.51 -3.29 14.67
C ALA A 37 -6.02 -3.36 14.35
N ASN A 38 -6.57 -2.32 13.70
CA ASN A 38 -7.98 -2.20 13.36
C ASN A 38 -8.30 -2.72 11.94
N GLY A 39 -7.39 -3.47 11.30
CA GLY A 39 -7.62 -4.01 9.95
C GLY A 39 -7.52 -2.99 8.82
N LYS A 40 -6.98 -1.78 9.08
CA LYS A 40 -6.68 -0.76 8.07
C LYS A 40 -5.24 -0.88 7.60
N PHE A 41 -4.92 -0.41 6.41
CA PHE A 41 -3.58 -0.39 5.85
C PHE A 41 -3.00 1.02 5.86
N ARG A 42 -1.72 1.14 6.21
CA ARG A 42 -0.92 2.34 5.94
C ARG A 42 -0.40 2.21 4.52
N VAL A 43 -0.77 3.16 3.66
CA VAL A 43 -0.47 3.13 2.23
C VAL A 43 0.29 4.39 1.85
N VAL A 44 1.46 4.23 1.22
CA VAL A 44 2.18 5.33 0.57
C VAL A 44 1.65 5.49 -0.83
N ILE A 45 1.20 6.68 -1.21
CA ILE A 45 0.75 6.96 -2.58
C ILE A 45 1.95 7.29 -3.46
N GLU A 46 2.00 6.72 -4.66
CA GLU A 46 3.05 6.94 -5.67
C GLU A 46 2.83 8.27 -6.42
N THR A 47 2.72 9.37 -5.68
CA THR A 47 2.61 10.73 -6.23
C THR A 47 3.80 11.58 -5.74
N GLU A 48 3.88 12.81 -6.23
CA GLU A 48 4.81 13.81 -5.70
C GLU A 48 4.63 13.93 -4.16
N GLY A 49 5.75 13.85 -3.43
CA GLY A 49 5.78 13.89 -1.96
C GLY A 49 5.53 12.55 -1.24
N ASN A 50 5.13 11.48 -1.94
CA ASN A 50 4.88 10.14 -1.37
C ASN A 50 4.05 10.14 -0.07
N PRO A 51 2.86 10.75 -0.04
CA PRO A 51 2.09 10.90 1.19
C PRO A 51 1.64 9.53 1.74
N ILE A 52 1.66 9.40 3.07
CA ILE A 52 1.13 8.22 3.77
C ILE A 52 -0.33 8.48 4.12
N ILE A 53 -1.23 7.58 3.71
CA ILE A 53 -2.63 7.60 4.07
C ILE A 53 -3.05 6.27 4.71
N VAL A 54 -4.11 6.30 5.52
CA VAL A 54 -4.69 5.11 6.13
C VAL A 54 -5.97 4.75 5.39
N LEU A 55 -6.03 3.53 4.87
CA LEU A 55 -7.14 3.03 4.07
C LEU A 55 -7.69 1.73 4.64
N GLU A 56 -8.99 1.52 4.51
CA GLU A 56 -9.60 0.23 4.80
C GLU A 56 -9.34 -0.76 3.66
N THR A 57 -9.45 -2.06 3.95
CA THR A 57 -9.29 -3.13 2.94
C THR A 57 -10.25 -2.96 1.75
N SER A 58 -11.46 -2.44 1.99
CA SER A 58 -12.46 -2.14 0.96
C SER A 58 -12.15 -0.89 0.14
N GLU A 59 -11.25 -0.03 0.61
CA GLU A 59 -10.85 1.22 -0.04
C GLU A 59 -9.61 1.04 -0.94
N VAL A 60 -9.10 -0.18 -1.03
CA VAL A 60 -7.98 -0.56 -1.89
C VAL A 60 -8.39 -1.70 -2.80
N ASP A 61 -8.10 -1.56 -4.09
CA ASP A 61 -8.26 -2.65 -5.05
C ASP A 61 -6.88 -3.32 -5.25
N PRO A 62 -6.71 -4.59 -4.86
CA PRO A 62 -5.57 -5.37 -5.35
C PRO A 62 -5.59 -5.33 -6.86
N PHE A 63 -4.50 -4.90 -7.48
CA PHE A 63 -4.42 -4.80 -8.93
C PHE A 63 -4.79 -6.16 -9.58
N LYS A 64 -6.02 -6.28 -10.11
CA LYS A 64 -6.64 -7.54 -10.55
C LYS A 64 -5.88 -8.28 -11.65
N ASN A 65 -4.92 -7.62 -12.31
CA ASN A 65 -4.06 -8.23 -13.35
C ASN A 65 -2.70 -8.73 -12.85
N GLY A 66 -2.56 -8.92 -11.55
CA GLY A 66 -1.36 -9.46 -10.94
C GLY A 66 -0.97 -8.58 -9.79
N ILE A 67 -1.19 -9.07 -8.57
CA ILE A 67 -0.49 -8.58 -7.40
C ILE A 67 1.00 -8.70 -7.74
N ARG A 68 1.61 -7.60 -8.18
CA ARG A 68 3.04 -7.56 -8.43
C ARG A 68 3.68 -7.42 -7.06
N PHE A 69 3.98 -8.56 -6.46
CA PHE A 69 4.95 -8.61 -5.38
C PHE A 69 6.22 -7.98 -5.92
N PHE A 70 6.75 -7.00 -5.19
CA PHE A 70 8.05 -6.45 -5.52
C PHE A 70 9.04 -7.59 -5.65
N LYS A 71 9.90 -7.54 -6.67
CA LYS A 71 11.14 -8.31 -6.58
C LYS A 71 11.90 -7.81 -5.34
N GLN A 72 12.64 -8.69 -4.67
CA GLN A 72 13.29 -8.37 -3.39
C GLN A 72 14.15 -7.08 -3.45
N GLU A 73 14.75 -6.80 -4.60
CA GLU A 73 15.53 -5.59 -4.89
C GLU A 73 14.66 -4.34 -4.98
N GLU A 74 13.55 -4.38 -5.72
CA GLU A 74 12.60 -3.27 -5.83
C GLU A 74 11.92 -2.99 -4.48
N ALA A 75 11.66 -4.05 -3.69
CA ALA A 75 11.14 -3.94 -2.34
C ALA A 75 12.15 -3.20 -1.45
N ALA A 76 13.43 -3.56 -1.52
CA ALA A 76 14.49 -2.92 -0.75
C ALA A 76 14.65 -1.44 -1.13
N GLU A 77 14.67 -1.11 -2.42
CA GLU A 77 14.73 0.28 -2.88
C GLU A 77 13.49 1.09 -2.44
N PHE A 78 12.31 0.49 -2.53
CA PHE A 78 11.08 1.10 -2.05
C PHE A 78 11.10 1.32 -0.53
N LEU A 79 11.53 0.31 0.24
CA LEU A 79 11.72 0.39 1.69
C LEU A 79 12.74 1.48 2.07
N LEU A 80 13.84 1.61 1.32
CA LEU A 80 14.84 2.67 1.46
C LEU A 80 14.26 4.05 1.14
N LYS A 81 13.42 4.16 0.12
CA LYS A 81 12.74 5.41 -0.26
C LYS A 81 11.76 5.86 0.82
N ILE A 82 10.97 4.94 1.37
CA ILE A 82 10.01 5.27 2.43
C ILE A 82 10.68 5.48 3.80
N ALA A 83 11.80 4.82 4.10
CA ALA A 83 12.53 5.02 5.36
C ALA A 83 13.11 6.44 5.47
N LYS A 84 13.30 7.12 4.33
CA LYS A 84 13.68 8.54 4.26
C LYS A 84 12.50 9.50 4.45
N ILE A 85 11.26 9.00 4.44
CA ILE A 85 10.08 9.80 4.78
C ILE A 85 10.08 9.91 6.31
N PRO A 86 10.24 11.12 6.88
CA PRO A 86 10.22 11.28 8.32
C PRO A 86 8.88 10.77 8.87
N ASN A 87 8.95 9.91 9.89
CA ASN A 87 7.76 9.52 10.64
C ASN A 87 7.20 10.79 11.31
N PRO A 88 5.94 11.17 11.06
CA PRO A 88 5.30 12.26 11.79
C PRO A 88 5.12 11.91 13.28
#